data_AF-A0A1G4YSV8-F1
#
_entry.id   AF-A0A1G4YSV8-F1
#
_cell.length_a   1.000
_cell.length_b   1.000
_cell.length_c   1.000
_cell.angle_alpha   90.00
_cell.angle_beta   90.00
_cell.angle_gamma   90.00
#
_symmetry.space_group_name_H-M   'P 1'
#
loop_
_entity.id
_entity.type
_entity.pdbx_description
1 polymer ?
#
loop_
_entity_poly.entity_id
_entity_poly.type
_entity_poly.pdbx_seq_one_letter_code
_entity_poly.pdbx_strand_id
1 'polypeptide(L)'
;MKKFLLLILLGTVVAGCTPLHPSGCHKTTALGSCDSGRFTDQDEYGKQARAIKNAIESQLSDRSGWKGKKCRLHLEFAYDGKLNNIETREGNKAYCAALKTAAQRAVFPAFPSQRIYQAFESSRFMMVGE
;
A
#
# COMPACT_ATOMS: atom_id res chain seq x y z
N MET A 1 25.22 -50.43 -46.86
CA MET A 1 24.91 -49.07 -47.35
C MET A 1 23.40 -48.90 -47.38
N LYS A 2 22.80 -48.20 -46.40
CA LYS A 2 21.39 -47.82 -46.47
C LYS A 2 21.21 -46.49 -45.75
N LYS A 3 21.10 -45.43 -46.55
CA LYS A 3 20.85 -44.05 -46.12
C LYS A 3 19.42 -43.97 -45.60
N PHE A 4 19.24 -43.65 -44.32
CA PHE A 4 17.94 -43.27 -43.77
C PHE A 4 17.95 -41.81 -43.34
N LEU A 5 16.87 -41.16 -43.74
CA LEU A 5 16.57 -39.75 -43.75
C LEU A 5 16.46 -39.13 -42.34
N LEU A 6 16.77 -37.83 -42.29
CA LEU A 6 16.13 -36.72 -41.55
C LEU A 6 15.51 -37.01 -40.17
N LEU A 7 16.04 -36.34 -39.14
CA LEU A 7 15.32 -36.01 -37.92
C LEU A 7 15.47 -34.51 -37.63
N ILE A 8 14.41 -33.78 -37.95
CA ILE A 8 14.19 -32.37 -37.60
C ILE A 8 13.82 -32.34 -36.12
N LEU A 9 14.72 -31.85 -35.27
CA LEU A 9 14.42 -31.57 -33.86
C LEU A 9 13.56 -30.30 -33.78
N LEU A 10 12.23 -30.47 -33.78
CA LEU A 10 11.31 -29.45 -33.30
C LEU A 10 11.50 -29.30 -31.78
N GLY A 11 12.30 -28.31 -31.37
CA GLY A 11 12.36 -27.87 -29.99
C GLY A 11 11.04 -27.20 -29.62
N THR A 12 10.16 -27.91 -28.94
CA THR A 12 8.99 -27.32 -28.29
C THR A 12 9.47 -26.53 -27.07
N VAL A 13 9.63 -25.22 -27.24
CA VAL A 13 9.70 -24.30 -26.09
C VAL A 13 8.33 -24.30 -25.42
N VAL A 14 8.17 -25.12 -24.38
CA VAL A 14 7.03 -25.02 -23.48
C VAL A 14 7.21 -23.72 -22.71
N ALA A 15 6.64 -22.63 -23.23
CA ALA A 15 6.42 -21.42 -22.45
C ALA A 15 5.42 -21.78 -21.36
N GLY A 16 5.91 -22.22 -20.21
CA GLY A 16 5.09 -22.45 -19.03
C GLY A 16 4.49 -21.13 -18.59
N CYS A 17 3.18 -20.96 -18.79
CA CYS A 17 2.44 -19.85 -18.23
C CYS A 17 2.36 -20.02 -16.71
N THR A 18 3.38 -19.58 -15.98
CA THR A 18 3.20 -19.27 -14.57
C THR A 18 2.19 -18.12 -14.51
N PRO A 19 1.10 -18.22 -13.72
CA PRO A 19 0.19 -17.09 -13.58
C PRO A 19 1.00 -15.88 -13.09
N LEU A 20 1.01 -14.80 -13.88
CA LEU A 20 1.66 -13.51 -13.56
C LEU A 20 1.04 -12.82 -12.34
N HIS A 21 0.12 -13.50 -11.67
CA HIS A 21 -0.77 -12.94 -10.69
C HIS A 21 -0.46 -13.60 -9.34
N PRO A 22 0.29 -12.91 -8.45
CA PRO A 22 0.51 -13.41 -7.10
C PRO A 22 -0.84 -13.62 -6.41
N SER A 23 -0.99 -14.72 -5.67
CA SER A 23 -2.19 -15.04 -4.91
C SER A 23 -2.56 -13.85 -4.02
N GLY A 24 -3.80 -13.35 -4.16
CA GLY A 24 -4.31 -12.22 -3.37
C GLY A 24 -4.22 -10.84 -4.05
N CYS A 25 -3.54 -10.71 -5.19
CA CYS A 25 -3.71 -9.50 -6.00
C CYS A 25 -5.13 -9.49 -6.58
N HIS A 26 -5.82 -8.36 -6.68
CA HIS A 26 -7.10 -8.29 -7.40
C HIS A 26 -7.14 -7.00 -8.19
N LYS A 27 -6.45 -7.01 -9.35
CA LYS A 27 -6.42 -5.85 -10.23
C LYS A 27 -7.73 -5.77 -11.00
N THR A 28 -8.41 -4.63 -10.92
CA THR A 28 -9.54 -4.31 -11.81
C THR A 28 -9.08 -3.77 -13.17
N THR A 29 -7.78 -3.51 -13.33
CA THR A 29 -7.16 -3.04 -14.58
C THR A 29 -5.78 -3.68 -14.77
N ALA A 30 -5.36 -3.90 -16.02
CA ALA A 30 -4.07 -4.54 -16.34
C ALA A 30 -2.84 -3.78 -15.75
N LEU A 31 -2.96 -2.47 -15.52
CA LEU A 31 -1.91 -1.60 -15.00
C LEU A 31 -1.99 -1.38 -13.48
N GLY A 32 -2.93 -1.99 -12.76
CA GLY A 32 -3.02 -1.86 -11.30
C GLY A 32 -1.76 -2.40 -10.61
N SER A 33 -1.25 -1.72 -9.58
CA SER A 33 -0.21 -2.31 -8.72
C SER A 33 -0.85 -3.35 -7.79
N CYS A 34 -0.15 -4.47 -7.54
CA CYS A 34 -0.59 -5.48 -6.57
C CYS A 34 -0.33 -5.07 -5.11
N ASP A 35 0.44 -4.01 -4.89
CA ASP A 35 0.79 -3.52 -3.55
C ASP A 35 0.01 -2.23 -3.22
N SER A 36 -1.29 -2.18 -3.56
CA SER A 36 -2.07 -0.97 -3.33
C SER A 36 -2.56 -0.90 -1.88
N GLY A 37 -2.13 0.13 -1.15
CA GLY A 37 -2.64 0.47 0.18
C GLY A 37 -3.80 1.47 0.12
N ARG A 38 -4.75 1.34 -0.82
CA ARG A 38 -5.88 2.29 -0.87
C ARG A 38 -6.85 1.97 0.25
N PHE A 39 -7.51 3.00 0.78
CA PHE A 39 -8.50 2.81 1.85
C PHE A 39 -9.71 1.99 1.42
N THR A 40 -9.97 1.85 0.12
CA THR A 40 -11.07 1.07 -0.45
C THR A 40 -10.73 -0.41 -0.66
N ASP A 41 -9.46 -0.79 -0.55
CA ASP A 41 -9.01 -2.17 -0.86
C ASP A 41 -9.48 -3.13 0.24
N GLN A 42 -10.01 -4.30 -0.11
CA GLN A 42 -10.59 -5.23 0.86
C GLN A 42 -9.60 -6.28 1.40
N ASP A 43 -8.39 -6.31 0.83
CA ASP A 43 -7.29 -7.20 1.21
C ASP A 43 -6.54 -6.72 2.47
N GLU A 44 -5.44 -7.40 2.80
CA GLU A 44 -4.58 -7.06 3.92
C GLU A 44 -3.90 -5.69 3.80
N TYR A 45 -3.58 -5.23 2.59
CA TYR A 45 -2.98 -3.91 2.36
C TYR A 45 -3.98 -2.80 2.68
N GLY A 46 -5.21 -2.92 2.16
CA GLY A 46 -6.28 -1.97 2.48
C GLY A 46 -6.66 -1.97 3.96
N LYS A 47 -6.64 -3.15 4.61
CA LYS A 47 -6.85 -3.26 6.07
C LYS A 47 -5.75 -2.51 6.84
N GLN A 48 -4.48 -2.69 6.50
CA GLN A 48 -3.38 -1.98 7.15
C GLN A 48 -3.48 -0.46 6.91
N ALA A 49 -3.77 -0.03 5.68
CA ALA A 49 -3.93 1.38 5.34
C ALA A 49 -5.05 2.05 6.17
N ARG A 50 -6.21 1.38 6.30
CA ARG A 50 -7.31 1.87 7.14
C ARG A 50 -6.93 1.87 8.63
N ALA A 51 -6.19 0.88 9.12
CA ALA A 51 -5.74 0.87 10.50
C ALA A 51 -4.84 2.09 10.80
N ILE A 52 -3.92 2.41 9.90
CA ILE A 52 -3.06 3.61 10.00
C ILE A 52 -3.91 4.89 9.95
N LYS A 53 -4.83 5.02 8.98
CA LYS A 53 -5.77 6.16 8.88
C LYS A 53 -6.54 6.37 10.17
N ASN A 54 -7.17 5.30 10.68
CA ASN A 54 -8.00 5.34 11.87
C ASN A 54 -7.19 5.70 13.13
N ALA A 55 -5.97 5.18 13.25
CA ALA A 55 -5.07 5.52 14.36
C ALA A 55 -4.79 7.04 14.39
N ILE A 56 -4.49 7.65 13.25
CA ILE A 56 -4.28 9.11 13.16
C ILE A 56 -5.57 9.86 13.46
N GLU A 57 -6.67 9.51 12.79
CA GLU A 57 -7.95 10.23 12.93
C GLU A 57 -8.55 10.09 14.34
N SER A 58 -8.23 9.03 15.09
CA SER A 58 -8.61 8.88 16.50
C SER A 58 -8.03 9.95 17.42
N GLN A 59 -6.93 10.58 17.01
CA GLN A 59 -6.25 11.62 17.78
C GLN A 59 -6.67 13.05 17.37
N LEU A 60 -7.56 13.19 16.39
CA LEU A 60 -8.13 14.50 16.02
C LEU A 60 -9.29 14.87 16.95
N SER A 61 -9.21 16.02 17.60
CA SER A 61 -10.24 16.49 18.53
C SER A 61 -11.53 16.97 17.85
N ASP A 62 -11.43 17.56 16.66
CA ASP A 62 -12.58 18.02 15.87
C ASP A 62 -12.54 17.39 14.48
N ARG A 63 -13.17 16.23 14.29
CA ARG A 63 -13.18 15.55 12.99
C ARG A 63 -14.02 16.30 11.96
N SER A 64 -15.20 16.78 12.35
CA SER A 64 -16.14 17.46 11.47
C SER A 64 -15.60 18.77 10.89
N GLY A 65 -14.76 19.49 11.64
CA GLY A 65 -14.11 20.73 11.20
C GLY A 65 -13.18 20.54 9.99
N TRP A 66 -12.80 19.30 9.68
CA TRP A 66 -11.90 18.99 8.56
C TRP A 66 -12.62 18.53 7.29
N LYS A 67 -13.96 18.48 7.28
CA LYS A 67 -14.73 17.96 6.14
C LYS A 67 -14.28 18.57 4.79
N GLY A 68 -13.95 17.70 3.85
CA GLY A 68 -13.47 18.05 2.50
C GLY A 68 -12.05 18.62 2.43
N LYS A 69 -11.39 18.88 3.57
CA LYS A 69 -9.96 19.25 3.58
C LYS A 69 -9.12 18.04 3.22
N LYS A 70 -8.02 18.29 2.51
CA LYS A 70 -7.09 17.24 2.08
C LYS A 70 -5.70 17.52 2.59
N CYS A 71 -4.96 16.46 2.90
CA CYS A 71 -3.53 16.53 3.19
C CYS A 71 -2.83 15.26 2.70
N ARG A 72 -1.69 15.43 2.01
CA ARG A 72 -0.79 14.32 1.69
C ARG A 72 0.27 14.19 2.78
N LEU A 73 0.23 13.07 3.49
CA LEU A 73 1.24 12.65 4.46
C LEU A 73 2.24 11.70 3.80
N HIS A 74 3.48 11.74 4.28
CA HIS A 74 4.51 10.74 4.05
C HIS A 74 4.94 10.23 5.41
N LEU A 75 4.74 8.94 5.65
CA LEU A 75 5.01 8.27 6.92
C LEU A 75 6.08 7.21 6.70
N GLU A 76 6.97 7.08 7.69
CA GLU A 76 7.96 6.02 7.72
C GLU A 76 7.84 5.24 9.02
N PHE A 77 7.85 3.92 8.92
CA PHE A 77 7.58 3.04 10.05
C PHE A 77 8.71 2.03 10.27
N ALA A 78 8.84 1.55 11.51
CA ALA A 78 9.50 0.29 11.82
C ALA A 78 8.49 -0.87 11.72
N TYR A 79 8.98 -2.11 11.67
CA TYR A 79 8.17 -3.32 11.53
C TYR A 79 7.13 -3.51 12.66
N ASP A 80 7.46 -3.06 13.87
CA ASP A 80 6.58 -3.11 15.04
C ASP A 80 5.47 -2.05 15.02
N GLY A 81 5.39 -1.24 13.98
CA GLY A 81 4.41 -0.16 13.83
C GLY A 81 4.88 1.18 14.41
N LYS A 82 6.08 1.26 15.01
CA LYS A 82 6.59 2.54 15.50
C LYS A 82 6.78 3.53 14.35
N LEU A 83 6.22 4.73 14.48
CA LEU A 83 6.41 5.82 13.53
C LEU A 83 7.81 6.42 13.71
N ASN A 84 8.64 6.33 12.67
CA ASN A 84 10.00 6.87 12.65
C ASN A 84 10.03 8.31 12.13
N ASN A 85 9.26 8.62 11.09
CA ASN A 85 9.21 9.94 10.48
C ASN A 85 7.80 10.28 9.97
N ILE A 86 7.52 11.58 9.94
CA ILE A 86 6.31 12.13 9.33
C ILE A 86 6.57 13.48 8.66
N GLU A 87 6.19 13.56 7.40
CA GLU A 87 6.26 14.77 6.59
C GLU A 87 4.90 15.08 5.95
N THR A 88 4.58 16.37 5.87
CA THR A 88 3.40 16.87 5.15
C THR A 88 3.87 17.48 3.85
N ARG A 89 3.31 17.07 2.71
CA ARG A 89 3.76 17.53 1.39
C ARG A 89 2.87 18.63 0.81
N GLU A 90 1.56 18.38 0.76
CA GLU A 90 0.60 19.19 0.01
C GLU A 90 -0.76 19.13 0.71
N GLY A 91 -1.54 20.22 0.63
CA GLY A 91 -2.92 20.26 1.12
C GLY A 91 -3.22 21.47 1.99
N ASN A 92 -4.31 21.39 2.75
CA ASN A 92 -4.71 22.44 3.68
C ASN A 92 -3.72 22.49 4.86
N LYS A 93 -3.07 23.64 5.06
CA LYS A 93 -2.00 23.81 6.07
C LYS A 93 -2.45 23.46 7.50
N ALA A 94 -3.61 23.93 7.92
CA ALA A 94 -4.13 23.68 9.27
C ALA A 94 -4.47 22.20 9.46
N TYR A 95 -5.12 21.58 8.48
CA TYR A 95 -5.44 20.15 8.54
C TYR A 95 -4.17 19.28 8.53
N CYS A 96 -3.20 19.61 7.68
CA CYS A 96 -1.91 18.93 7.67
C CYS A 96 -1.18 19.03 9.01
N ALA A 97 -1.17 20.20 9.65
CA ALA A 97 -0.56 20.37 10.97
C ALA A 97 -1.29 19.56 12.06
N ALA A 98 -2.63 19.54 12.01
CA ALA A 98 -3.45 18.73 12.91
C ALA A 98 -3.18 17.23 12.73
N LEU A 99 -3.16 16.73 11.49
CA LEU A 99 -2.83 15.35 11.16
C LEU A 99 -1.41 14.97 11.58
N LYS A 100 -0.43 15.88 11.41
CA LYS A 100 0.95 15.64 11.84
C LYS A 100 1.01 15.43 13.35
N THR A 101 0.40 16.32 14.10
CA THR A 101 0.33 16.24 15.57
C THR A 101 -0.42 14.98 16.03
N ALA A 102 -1.52 14.66 15.36
CA ALA A 102 -2.31 13.46 15.63
C ALA A 102 -1.51 12.18 15.39
N ALA A 103 -0.80 12.08 14.27
CA ALA A 103 0.02 10.92 13.93
C ALA A 103 1.20 10.73 14.91
N GLN A 104 1.81 11.82 15.39
CA GLN A 104 2.86 11.74 16.42
C GLN A 104 2.36 11.21 17.77
N ARG A 105 1.06 11.33 18.05
CA ARG A 105 0.42 10.80 19.28
C ARG A 105 -0.21 9.43 19.09
N ALA A 106 -0.43 9.02 17.84
CA ALA A 106 -1.10 7.78 17.52
C ALA A 106 -0.23 6.58 17.88
N VAL A 107 -0.89 5.51 18.32
CA VAL A 107 -0.28 4.18 18.44
C VAL A 107 -0.73 3.38 17.22
N PHE A 108 0.22 2.96 16.39
CA PHE A 108 -0.05 2.17 15.20
C PHE A 108 0.15 0.68 15.49
N PRO A 109 -0.64 -0.21 14.87
CA PRO A 109 -0.43 -1.64 15.02
C PRO A 109 0.86 -2.08 14.32
N ALA A 110 1.47 -3.13 14.84
CA ALA A 110 2.55 -3.83 14.15
C ALA A 110 2.09 -4.37 12.80
N PHE A 111 3.04 -4.50 11.86
CA PHE A 111 2.74 -5.05 10.55
C PHE A 111 2.58 -6.57 10.63
N PRO A 112 1.54 -7.15 10.00
CA PRO A 112 1.21 -8.57 10.15
C PRO A 112 2.18 -9.50 9.42
N SER A 113 2.93 -8.99 8.44
CA SER A 113 3.92 -9.74 7.68
C SER A 113 4.98 -8.82 7.08
N GLN A 114 6.14 -9.39 6.72
CA GLN A 114 7.22 -8.68 6.02
C GLN A 114 6.76 -8.03 4.71
N ARG A 115 5.89 -8.71 3.96
CA ARG A 115 5.33 -8.20 2.71
C ARG A 115 4.54 -6.91 2.92
N ILE A 116 3.68 -6.90 3.92
CA ILE A 116 2.87 -5.71 4.24
C ILE A 116 3.76 -4.61 4.78
N TYR A 117 4.70 -4.92 5.68
CA TYR A 117 5.67 -3.92 6.13
C TYR A 117 6.41 -3.25 4.97
N GLN A 118 6.98 -4.01 4.04
CA GLN A 118 7.73 -3.45 2.89
C GLN A 118 6.87 -2.54 2.00
N ALA A 119 5.57 -2.80 1.90
CA ALA A 119 4.66 -1.93 1.16
C ALA A 119 4.35 -0.60 1.89
N PHE A 120 4.53 -0.56 3.20
CA PHE A 120 4.17 0.59 4.04
C PHE A 120 5.34 1.29 4.75
N GLU A 121 6.55 0.70 4.75
CA GLU A 121 7.72 1.18 5.49
C GLU A 121 8.08 2.63 5.18
N SER A 122 7.81 3.07 3.94
CA SER A 122 7.85 4.46 3.50
C SER A 122 6.69 4.72 2.55
N SER A 123 5.57 5.22 3.07
CA SER A 123 4.30 5.27 2.34
C SER A 123 3.63 6.64 2.38
N ARG A 124 2.85 6.93 1.33
CA ARG A 124 2.13 8.20 1.17
C ARG A 124 0.64 8.00 1.33
N PHE A 125 0.02 8.80 2.19
CA PHE A 125 -1.41 8.77 2.45
C PHE A 125 -2.05 10.08 2.03
N MET A 126 -3.08 10.02 1.19
CA MET A 126 -3.95 11.15 0.90
C MET A 126 -5.12 11.14 1.90
N MET A 127 -5.00 11.93 2.95
CA MET A 127 -6.05 12.08 3.96
C MET A 127 -7.09 13.06 3.44
N VAL A 128 -8.37 12.71 3.58
CA VAL A 128 -9.51 13.58 3.28
C VAL A 128 -10.37 13.61 4.54
N GLY A 129 -10.64 14.80 5.09
CA GLY A 129 -11.54 14.91 6.23
C GLY A 129 -12.98 14.61 5.80
N GLU A 130 -13.65 13.78 6.60
CA GLU A 130 -15.01 13.28 6.35
C GLU A 130 -16.07 14.08 7.12
#